data_AF-A0A7Y1TK40-F1
#
_entry.id   AF-A0A7Y1TK40-F1
#
_cell.length_a   1.000
_cell.length_b   1.000
_cell.length_c   1.000
_cell.angle_alpha   90.00
_cell.angle_beta   90.00
_cell.angle_gamma   90.00
#
_symmetry.space_group_name_H-M   'P 1'
#
loop_
_entity.id
_entity.type
_entity.pdbx_description
1 polymer ?
#
loop_
_entity_poly.entity_id
_entity_poly.type
_entity_poly.pdbx_seq_one_letter_code
_entity_poly.pdbx_strand_id
1 'polypeptide(L)' 'MAVDLLLGLQWGDEGKGKIVDVLTKNYDIIAR' A
#
# COMPACT_ATOMS: atom_id res chain seq x y z
N MET A 1 13.78 -7.64 -11.15
CA MET A 1 13.24 -6.62 -10.23
C MET A 1 11.78 -6.93 -10.01
N ALA A 2 11.33 -6.92 -8.76
CA ALA A 2 9.93 -7.17 -8.37
C ALA A 2 9.35 -5.88 -7.78
N VAL A 3 8.04 -5.70 -7.92
CA VAL A 3 7.29 -4.56 -7.38
C VAL A 3 6.13 -5.12 -6.58
N ASP A 4 5.95 -4.58 -5.38
CA ASP A 4 4.83 -4.95 -4.52
C ASP A 4 3.65 -4.01 -4.76
N LEU A 5 2.44 -4.56 -4.78
CA LEU A 5 1.19 -3.86 -5.06
C LEU A 5 0.23 -4.02 -3.90
N LEU A 6 -0.27 -2.88 -3.38
CA LEU A 6 -1.34 -2.85 -2.41
C LEU A 6 -2.66 -2.45 -3.10
N LEU A 7 -3.60 -3.38 -3.14
CA LEU A 7 -4.90 -3.20 -3.78
C LEU A 7 -6.05 -3.34 -2.77
N GLY A 8 -7.10 -2.56 -2.99
CA GLY A 8 -8.38 -2.77 -2.32
C GLY A 8 -9.22 -3.75 -3.12
N LEU A 9 -9.84 -4.71 -2.43
CA LEU A 9 -10.70 -5.72 -3.06
C LEU A 9 -12.19 -5.37 -2.90
N GLN A 10 -12.51 -4.25 -2.26
CA GLN A 10 -13.87 -3.80 -2.01
C GLN A 10 -14.12 -2.47 -2.74
N TRP A 11 -15.28 -1.85 -2.49
CA TRP A 11 -15.67 -0.54 -3.04
C TRP A 11 -15.15 0.65 -2.22
N GLY A 12 -13.99 0.51 -1.60
CA GLY A 12 -13.38 1.56 -0.77
C GLY A 12 -13.51 1.33 0.73
N ASP A 13 -12.97 2.29 1.49
CA ASP A 13 -12.96 2.32 2.96
C ASP A 13 -12.39 1.09 3.68
N GLU A 14 -11.53 0.31 3.02
CA GLU A 14 -10.89 -0.88 3.63
C GLU A 14 -9.78 -0.52 4.63
N GLY A 15 -9.57 0.77 4.92
CA GLY A 15 -8.53 1.23 5.83
C GLY A 15 -7.11 1.07 5.28
N LYS A 16 -6.94 1.03 3.95
CA LYS A 16 -5.63 0.86 3.27
C LYS A 16 -4.58 1.84 3.75
N GLY A 17 -4.96 3.07 4.12
CA GLY A 17 -4.03 4.08 4.64
C GLY A 17 -3.20 3.58 5.82
N LYS A 18 -3.83 2.88 6.77
CA LYS A 18 -3.11 2.31 7.93
C LYS A 18 -2.10 1.24 7.53
N ILE A 19 -2.39 0.47 6.48
CA ILE A 19 -1.48 -0.54 5.94
C ILE A 19 -0.31 0.14 5.22
N VAL A 20 -0.59 1.16 4.40
CA VAL A 20 0.42 1.98 3.72
C VAL A 20 1.39 2.59 4.73
N ASP A 21 0.90 3.14 5.85
CA ASP A 21 1.74 3.73 6.90
C ASP A 21 2.72 2.74 7.53
N VAL A 22 2.30 1.49 7.71
CA VAL A 22 3.16 0.42 8.24
C VAL A 22 4.21 0.01 7.21
N LEU A 23 3.79 -0.19 5.94
CA LEU A 23 4.66 -0.67 4.87
C LEU A 23 5.69 0.37 4.44
N THR A 24 5.37 1.67 4.50
CA THR A 24 6.24 2.77 4.05
C THR A 24 7.64 2.75 4.66
N LYS A 25 7.80 2.17 5.86
CA LYS A 25 9.10 2.02 6.53
C LYS A 25 10.09 1.12 5.79
N ASN A 26 9.61 0.29 4.86
CA ASN A 26 10.40 -0.72 4.17
C ASN A 26 10.63 -0.40 2.68
N TYR A 27 10.11 0.73 2.17
CA TYR A 27 10.24 1.10 0.76
C TYR A 27 10.84 2.49 0.61
N ASP A 28 11.86 2.61 -0.25
CA ASP A 28 12.46 3.91 -0.58
C ASP A 28 11.57 4.74 -1.53
N ILE A 29 10.74 4.06 -2.33
CA ILE A 29 9.91 4.67 -3.37
C ILE A 29 8.49 4.10 -3.30
N ILE A 30 7.50 4.99 -3.29
CA ILE A 30 6.08 4.67 -3.33
C ILE A 30 5.45 5.47 -4.46
N ALA A 31 4.66 4.80 -5.29
CA ALA A 31 3.91 5.40 -6.39
C ALA A 31 2.42 5.06 -6.25
N ARG A 32 1.56 5.96 -6.76
CA ARG A 32 0.10 5.79 -6.81
C ARG A 32 -0.37 5.54 -8.22
#